data_AF-A0A0R3TNH2-F1
#
_entry.id   AF-A0A0R3TNH2-F1
#
_cell.length_a   1.000
_cell.length_b   1.000
_cell.length_c   1.000
_cell.angle_alpha   90.00
_cell.angle_beta   90.00
_cell.angle_gamma   90.00
#
_symmetry.space_group_name_H-M   'P 1'
#
loop_
_entity.id
_entity.type
_entity.pdbx_description
1 polymer ?
#
loop_
_entity_poly.entity_id
_entity_poly.type
_entity_poly.pdbx_seq_one_letter_code
_entity_poly.pdbx_strand_id
1 'polypeptide(L)'
;MPRGCPNDCSNRGICSQGVCDCLNGLTGKDCSTIDNVPICSGHGEYRQGKCHCFPEWKGLECETLWSECQDPTCSGHGRCVTGECMCFDGYGGDSCQFKSCSSQNCTGNGVCVDGVCRCFSGWGGDACDQQVASEFPVGGIEFPNQSQQKDDSAKQPSPDASCSFNGYRDSNGNCRCFRGFEGPICEKDATCASRCVHGVCTGDRRKLLSGGPDLPDLLPIGTALIDPAICYCDDGWRGINCDVPTCNSKCLLNGQCINDTCVCNRGWSGASCNLKFPTCAS
;
A
#
# COMPACT_ATOMS: atom_id res chain seq x y z
N MET A 1 -26.60 27.48 43.51
CA MET A 1 -27.80 27.56 42.66
C MET A 1 -27.68 26.46 41.62
N PRO A 2 -28.60 25.48 41.53
CA PRO A 2 -28.55 24.54 40.43
C PRO A 2 -28.76 25.33 39.14
N ARG A 3 -27.84 25.21 38.17
CA ARG A 3 -27.96 25.88 36.88
C ARG A 3 -29.16 25.26 36.17
N GLY A 4 -30.22 26.06 35.95
CA GLY A 4 -31.32 25.66 35.09
C GLY A 4 -30.81 25.40 33.67
N CYS A 5 -31.46 24.49 32.95
CA CYS A 5 -31.05 24.21 31.57
C CYS A 5 -31.35 25.40 30.65
N PRO A 6 -30.51 25.63 29.63
CA PRO A 6 -30.73 26.71 28.68
C PRO A 6 -32.08 26.50 27.97
N ASN A 7 -32.95 27.52 28.02
CA ASN A 7 -34.30 27.51 27.41
C ASN A 7 -35.14 26.26 27.72
N ASP A 8 -34.94 25.62 28.88
CA ASP A 8 -35.61 24.37 29.26
C ASP A 8 -35.51 23.28 28.18
N CYS A 9 -34.34 23.18 27.55
CA CYS A 9 -34.07 22.27 26.44
C CYS A 9 -35.07 22.39 25.28
N SER A 10 -35.62 23.60 25.08
CA SER A 10 -36.69 23.91 24.13
C SER A 10 -37.91 22.99 24.23
N ASN A 11 -38.12 22.33 25.38
CA ASN A 11 -39.09 21.24 25.57
C ASN A 11 -38.88 20.04 24.61
N ARG A 12 -37.67 19.86 24.10
CA ARG A 12 -37.30 18.81 23.12
C ARG A 12 -36.11 17.96 23.60
N GLY A 13 -35.91 17.91 24.90
CA GLY A 13 -34.85 17.14 25.55
C GLY A 13 -35.09 17.05 27.07
N ILE A 14 -34.27 16.26 27.75
CA ILE A 14 -34.33 16.09 29.21
C ILE A 14 -33.25 16.95 29.86
N CYS A 15 -33.66 17.81 30.81
CA CYS A 15 -32.73 18.64 31.56
C CYS A 15 -32.05 17.85 32.68
N SER A 16 -30.73 17.71 32.62
CA SER A 16 -29.93 17.05 33.65
C SER A 16 -28.77 17.95 34.11
N GLN A 17 -28.84 18.45 35.35
CA GLN A 17 -27.79 19.28 35.97
C GLN A 17 -27.35 20.52 35.15
N GLY A 18 -28.26 21.12 34.38
CA GLY A 18 -27.97 22.30 33.55
C GLY A 18 -27.45 21.99 32.14
N VAL A 19 -27.43 20.70 31.77
CA VAL A 19 -27.12 20.22 30.42
C VAL A 19 -28.38 19.57 29.83
N CYS A 20 -28.66 19.87 28.56
CA CYS A 20 -29.77 19.29 27.83
C CYS A 20 -29.35 18.00 27.12
N ASP A 21 -30.05 16.91 27.40
CA ASP A 21 -29.97 15.68 26.63
C ASP A 21 -31.06 15.69 25.55
N CYS A 22 -30.67 15.87 24.30
CA CYS A 22 -31.59 16.17 23.21
C CYS A 22 -32.26 14.92 22.64
N LEU A 23 -33.52 15.05 22.23
CA LEU A 23 -34.19 14.00 21.46
C LEU A 23 -33.47 13.80 20.11
N ASN A 24 -33.45 12.56 19.61
CA ASN A 24 -32.72 12.16 18.40
C ASN A 24 -32.94 13.14 17.23
N GLY A 25 -31.84 13.55 16.59
CA GLY A 25 -31.86 14.50 15.47
C GLY A 25 -31.93 15.97 15.87
N LEU A 26 -31.86 16.29 17.16
CA LEU A 26 -31.72 17.65 17.68
C LEU A 26 -30.35 17.85 18.32
N THR A 27 -29.77 19.02 18.11
CA THR A 27 -28.44 19.41 18.58
C THR A 27 -28.50 20.77 19.25
N GLY A 28 -27.35 21.25 19.74
CA GLY A 28 -27.24 22.54 20.40
C GLY A 28 -27.50 22.49 21.90
N LYS A 29 -27.16 23.59 22.59
CA LYS A 29 -27.19 23.69 24.06
C LYS A 29 -28.59 23.58 24.68
N ASP A 30 -29.63 23.80 23.88
CA ASP A 30 -31.04 23.78 24.25
C ASP A 30 -31.89 22.96 23.28
N CYS A 31 -31.30 22.08 22.46
CA CYS A 31 -32.01 21.21 21.53
C CYS A 31 -32.89 21.95 20.49
N SER A 32 -32.60 23.23 20.23
CA SER A 32 -33.38 24.03 19.27
C SER A 32 -32.95 23.81 17.82
N THR A 33 -31.76 23.25 17.58
CA THR A 33 -31.24 23.02 16.23
C THR A 33 -31.53 21.59 15.79
N ILE A 34 -31.95 21.42 14.54
CA ILE A 34 -32.12 20.10 13.94
C ILE A 34 -30.78 19.74 13.28
N ASP A 35 -30.32 18.52 13.47
CA ASP A 35 -29.17 17.98 12.74
C ASP A 35 -29.58 17.67 11.29
N ASN A 36 -29.58 18.71 10.45
CA ASN A 36 -29.94 18.62 9.03
C ASN A 36 -28.70 18.32 8.18
N VAL A 37 -28.01 17.20 8.45
CA VAL A 37 -27.04 16.66 7.49
C VAL A 37 -27.72 15.48 6.79
N PRO A 38 -28.16 15.63 5.52
CA PRO A 38 -28.61 14.49 4.74
C PRO A 38 -27.44 13.53 4.62
N ILE A 39 -27.50 12.42 5.37
CA ILE A 39 -26.47 11.39 5.33
C ILE A 39 -26.52 10.74 3.96
N CYS A 40 -25.37 10.52 3.32
CA CYS A 40 -25.30 9.97 1.97
C CYS A 40 -26.01 10.83 0.91
N SER A 41 -26.03 12.15 1.10
CA SER A 41 -26.65 13.12 0.18
C SER A 41 -28.12 12.84 -0.17
N GLY A 42 -28.80 11.97 0.58
CA GLY A 42 -30.14 11.47 0.25
C GLY A 42 -30.20 10.44 -0.88
N HIS A 43 -29.04 9.99 -1.38
CA HIS A 43 -28.89 9.06 -2.50
C HIS A 43 -28.28 7.72 -2.08
N GLY A 44 -28.33 7.41 -0.80
CA GLY A 44 -27.87 6.14 -0.28
C GLY A 44 -28.38 5.84 1.11
N GLU A 45 -28.08 4.63 1.57
CA GLU A 45 -28.36 4.18 2.92
C GLU A 45 -27.07 4.12 3.71
N TYR A 46 -27.02 4.81 4.85
CA TYR A 46 -25.89 4.73 5.75
C TYR A 46 -25.95 3.44 6.57
N ARG A 47 -24.99 2.53 6.37
CA ARG A 47 -24.85 1.32 7.18
C ARG A 47 -23.38 1.07 7.48
N GLN A 48 -23.08 0.60 8.69
CA GLN A 48 -21.73 0.18 9.11
C GLN A 48 -20.63 1.24 8.89
N GLY A 49 -20.93 2.53 9.04
CA GLY A 49 -19.92 3.59 8.92
C GLY A 49 -19.65 4.08 7.49
N LYS A 50 -20.44 3.64 6.49
CA LYS A 50 -20.29 4.05 5.10
C LYS A 50 -21.66 4.20 4.41
N CYS A 51 -21.70 5.07 3.41
CA CYS A 51 -22.83 5.19 2.51
C CYS A 51 -22.87 4.05 1.48
N HIS A 52 -24.00 3.35 1.45
CA HIS A 52 -24.35 2.40 0.40
C HIS A 52 -25.24 3.13 -0.61
N CYS A 53 -24.65 3.57 -1.71
CA CYS A 53 -25.36 4.37 -2.71
C CYS A 53 -26.43 3.57 -3.43
N PHE A 54 -27.54 4.24 -3.74
CA PHE A 54 -28.55 3.72 -4.64
C PHE A 54 -27.96 3.56 -6.06
N PRO A 55 -28.59 2.73 -6.92
CA PRO A 55 -28.20 2.64 -8.32
C PRO A 55 -28.11 4.04 -8.95
N GLU A 56 -27.16 4.20 -9.87
CA GLU A 56 -26.82 5.46 -10.54
C GLU A 56 -26.07 6.50 -9.71
N TRP A 57 -25.76 6.24 -8.43
CA TRP A 57 -24.99 7.15 -7.57
C TRP A 57 -23.69 6.52 -7.06
N LYS A 58 -22.67 7.36 -6.86
CA LYS A 58 -21.36 7.02 -6.32
C LYS A 58 -20.80 8.19 -5.51
N GLY A 59 -19.63 7.97 -4.89
CA GLY A 59 -19.00 8.93 -3.98
C GLY A 59 -19.04 8.43 -2.54
N LEU A 60 -18.33 9.12 -1.66
CA LEU A 60 -18.28 8.76 -0.24
C LEU A 60 -19.61 9.06 0.46
N GLU A 61 -20.32 10.07 -0.04
CA GLU A 61 -21.63 10.52 0.43
C GLU A 61 -22.68 10.38 -0.68
N CYS A 62 -22.46 9.54 -1.69
CA CYS A 62 -23.37 9.33 -2.82
C CYS A 62 -23.78 10.63 -3.54
N GLU A 63 -22.85 11.58 -3.61
CA GLU A 63 -23.06 12.93 -4.12
C GLU A 63 -22.91 13.04 -5.64
N THR A 64 -22.32 12.03 -6.29
CA THR A 64 -21.95 12.06 -7.71
C THR A 64 -22.73 11.01 -8.48
N LEU A 65 -23.30 11.36 -9.64
CA LEU A 65 -23.92 10.37 -10.53
C LEU A 65 -22.86 9.42 -11.10
N TRP A 66 -23.24 8.17 -11.37
CA TRP A 66 -22.31 7.16 -11.86
C TRP A 66 -21.65 7.57 -13.18
N SER A 67 -22.41 8.26 -14.05
CA SER A 67 -22.03 8.74 -15.37
C SER A 67 -21.25 10.05 -15.34
N GLU A 68 -21.11 10.67 -14.17
CA GLU A 68 -20.38 11.90 -13.96
C GLU A 68 -19.04 11.62 -13.27
N CYS A 69 -18.03 12.40 -13.64
CA CYS A 69 -16.73 12.33 -13.00
C CYS A 69 -16.74 13.22 -11.76
N GLN A 70 -16.01 12.81 -10.72
CA GLN A 70 -15.83 13.63 -9.53
C GLN A 70 -15.24 15.00 -9.87
N ASP A 71 -14.33 15.02 -10.83
CA ASP A 71 -13.85 16.23 -11.49
C ASP A 71 -14.30 16.23 -12.97
N PRO A 72 -15.26 17.09 -13.34
CA PRO A 72 -15.72 17.23 -14.73
C PRO A 72 -14.62 17.62 -15.72
N THR A 73 -13.55 18.25 -15.23
CA THR A 73 -12.41 18.71 -16.02
C THR A 73 -11.26 17.70 -16.06
N CYS A 74 -11.32 16.63 -15.26
CA CYS A 74 -10.24 15.65 -15.14
C CYS A 74 -8.88 16.32 -14.94
N SER A 75 -8.75 17.13 -13.89
CA SER A 75 -7.61 17.98 -13.57
C SER A 75 -7.22 18.98 -14.68
N GLY A 76 -8.13 19.29 -15.60
CA GLY A 76 -7.84 20.06 -16.82
C GLY A 76 -7.01 19.30 -17.86
N HIS A 77 -6.81 17.99 -17.67
CA HIS A 77 -5.91 17.15 -18.45
C HIS A 77 -6.61 15.92 -19.04
N GLY A 78 -7.94 15.96 -19.13
CA GLY A 78 -8.71 14.90 -19.77
C GLY A 78 -10.13 15.33 -20.08
N ARG A 79 -10.95 14.34 -20.44
CA ARG A 79 -12.37 14.50 -20.69
C ARG A 79 -13.14 13.46 -19.90
N CYS A 80 -14.18 13.88 -19.22
CA CYS A 80 -15.08 12.93 -18.58
C CYS A 80 -15.90 12.16 -19.62
N VAL A 81 -15.86 10.84 -19.58
CA VAL A 81 -16.64 9.94 -20.43
C VAL A 81 -17.26 8.87 -19.55
N THR A 82 -18.59 8.92 -19.40
CA THR A 82 -19.36 7.93 -18.63
C THR A 82 -18.81 7.70 -17.22
N GLY A 83 -18.46 8.78 -16.54
CA GLY A 83 -18.00 8.75 -15.15
C GLY A 83 -16.53 8.38 -14.94
N GLU A 84 -15.79 8.16 -16.03
CA GLU A 84 -14.34 7.92 -16.01
C GLU A 84 -13.61 9.04 -16.76
N CYS A 85 -12.44 9.41 -16.23
CA CYS A 85 -11.60 10.43 -16.86
C CYS A 85 -10.72 9.82 -17.95
N MET A 86 -11.01 10.21 -19.20
CA MET A 86 -10.17 9.89 -20.34
C MET A 86 -9.06 10.93 -20.46
N CYS A 87 -7.85 10.57 -20.04
CA CYS A 87 -6.71 11.48 -20.00
C CYS A 87 -6.18 11.80 -21.39
N PHE A 88 -5.73 13.05 -21.56
CA PHE A 88 -4.95 13.46 -22.72
C PHE A 88 -3.55 12.84 -22.69
N ASP A 89 -2.91 12.80 -23.85
CA ASP A 89 -1.55 12.27 -23.98
C ASP A 89 -0.59 12.91 -22.97
N GLY A 90 0.18 12.07 -22.29
CA GLY A 90 1.12 12.50 -21.27
C GLY A 90 0.49 12.74 -19.89
N TYR A 91 -0.76 12.34 -19.66
CA TYR A 91 -1.40 12.37 -18.34
C TYR A 91 -2.02 11.03 -17.97
N GLY A 92 -2.16 10.76 -16.67
CA GLY A 92 -2.69 9.51 -16.13
C GLY A 92 -3.18 9.64 -14.68
N GLY A 93 -3.79 8.57 -14.19
CA GLY A 93 -4.50 8.52 -12.91
C GLY A 93 -6.01 8.71 -13.06
N ASP A 94 -6.77 8.39 -12.00
CA ASP A 94 -8.24 8.37 -12.01
C ASP A 94 -8.90 9.73 -12.32
N SER A 95 -8.13 10.82 -12.19
CA SER A 95 -8.56 12.18 -12.53
C SER A 95 -7.53 12.89 -13.42
N CYS A 96 -6.62 12.16 -14.08
CA CYS A 96 -5.56 12.70 -14.93
C CYS A 96 -4.60 13.66 -14.21
N GLN A 97 -4.43 13.46 -12.91
CA GLN A 97 -3.68 14.36 -12.04
C GLN A 97 -2.15 14.20 -12.16
N PHE A 98 -1.68 13.11 -12.77
CA PHE A 98 -0.25 12.82 -12.89
C PHE A 98 0.20 12.98 -14.34
N LYS A 99 1.39 13.57 -14.54
CA LYS A 99 2.06 13.53 -15.84
C LYS A 99 2.57 12.11 -16.10
N SER A 100 2.00 11.48 -17.11
CA SER A 100 2.40 10.17 -17.59
C SER A 100 3.41 10.32 -18.73
N CYS A 101 4.25 9.32 -18.94
CA CYS A 101 5.19 9.33 -20.05
C CYS A 101 4.48 8.89 -21.33
N SER A 102 4.73 9.58 -22.44
CA SER A 102 4.08 9.30 -23.73
C SER A 102 4.31 7.86 -24.23
N SER A 103 5.44 7.26 -23.86
CA SER A 103 5.69 5.82 -24.03
C SER A 103 5.25 5.06 -22.77
N GLN A 104 4.37 4.05 -22.93
CA GLN A 104 3.97 3.18 -21.82
C GLN A 104 5.20 2.68 -21.04
N ASN A 105 5.28 3.03 -19.76
CA ASN A 105 6.37 2.67 -18.86
C ASN A 105 7.78 2.85 -19.44
N CYS A 106 8.02 3.92 -20.22
CA CYS A 106 9.34 4.19 -20.81
C CYS A 106 9.88 2.98 -21.60
N THR A 107 9.01 2.38 -22.42
CA THR A 107 9.25 1.17 -23.21
C THR A 107 9.71 -0.05 -22.40
N GLY A 108 9.49 -0.04 -21.08
CA GLY A 108 9.98 -1.05 -20.14
C GLY A 108 11.45 -0.89 -19.75
N ASN A 109 12.14 0.13 -20.28
CA ASN A 109 13.56 0.38 -20.10
C ASN A 109 13.84 1.63 -19.25
N GLY A 110 12.85 2.10 -18.50
CA GLY A 110 13.01 3.22 -17.58
C GLY A 110 11.85 3.35 -16.61
N VAL A 111 11.95 4.33 -15.72
CA VAL A 111 10.87 4.72 -14.79
C VAL A 111 10.35 6.08 -15.20
N CYS A 112 9.02 6.20 -15.29
CA CYS A 112 8.39 7.49 -15.52
C CYS A 112 8.35 8.31 -14.24
N VAL A 113 8.96 9.49 -14.25
CA VAL A 113 8.93 10.44 -13.13
C VAL A 113 8.50 11.79 -13.67
N ASP A 114 7.32 12.27 -13.24
CA ASP A 114 6.74 13.55 -13.66
C ASP A 114 6.67 13.76 -15.19
N GLY A 115 6.35 12.70 -15.93
CA GLY A 115 6.27 12.72 -17.40
C GLY A 115 7.62 12.63 -18.11
N VAL A 116 8.72 12.44 -17.38
CA VAL A 116 10.06 12.24 -17.94
C VAL A 116 10.53 10.81 -17.69
N CYS A 117 10.98 10.16 -18.75
CA CYS A 117 11.55 8.82 -18.64
C CYS A 117 12.98 8.86 -18.11
N ARG A 118 13.19 8.22 -16.96
CA ARG A 118 14.52 7.97 -16.41
C ARG A 118 14.96 6.57 -16.83
N CYS A 119 15.83 6.50 -17.83
CA CYS A 119 16.25 5.25 -18.44
C CYS A 119 17.16 4.42 -17.53
N PHE A 120 17.01 3.10 -17.65
CA PHE A 120 17.93 2.13 -17.05
C PHE A 120 19.27 2.16 -17.77
N SER A 121 20.32 1.70 -17.09
CA SER A 121 21.68 1.65 -17.65
C SER A 121 21.72 0.91 -18.99
N GLY A 122 22.41 1.50 -19.98
CA GLY A 122 22.47 0.96 -21.34
C GLY A 122 21.29 1.40 -22.23
N TRP A 123 20.36 2.20 -21.70
CA TRP A 123 19.26 2.78 -22.45
C TRP A 123 19.28 4.31 -22.40
N GLY A 124 18.86 4.94 -23.49
CA GLY A 124 18.81 6.38 -23.68
C GLY A 124 17.67 6.78 -24.63
N GLY A 125 17.57 8.07 -24.89
CA GLY A 125 16.43 8.66 -25.61
C GLY A 125 15.26 9.01 -24.67
N ASP A 126 14.36 9.87 -25.14
CA ASP A 126 13.24 10.41 -24.36
C ASP A 126 12.23 9.34 -23.93
N ALA A 127 12.23 8.18 -24.61
CA ALA A 127 11.37 7.02 -24.32
C ALA A 127 12.15 5.78 -23.82
N CYS A 128 13.46 5.90 -23.60
CA CYS A 128 14.36 4.79 -23.26
C CYS A 128 14.37 3.64 -24.29
N ASP A 129 14.17 3.98 -25.56
CA ASP A 129 14.08 3.05 -26.67
C ASP A 129 15.42 2.85 -27.40
N GLN A 130 16.45 3.62 -27.04
CA GLN A 130 17.77 3.55 -27.67
C GLN A 130 18.74 2.78 -26.80
N GLN A 131 19.32 1.69 -27.32
CA GLN A 131 20.44 1.03 -26.66
C GLN A 131 21.70 1.90 -26.82
N VAL A 132 22.15 2.50 -25.73
CA VAL A 132 23.47 3.15 -25.69
C VAL A 132 24.49 2.08 -25.36
N ALA A 133 25.21 1.63 -26.38
CA ALA A 133 26.34 0.71 -26.22
C ALA A 133 27.30 1.28 -25.17
N SER A 134 27.63 0.48 -24.16
CA SER A 134 28.66 0.79 -23.17
C SER A 134 30.04 0.72 -23.83
N GLU A 135 30.33 1.66 -24.73
CA GLU A 135 31.68 1.95 -25.19
C GLU A 135 32.08 3.34 -24.72
N PHE A 136 32.44 3.43 -23.45
CA PHE A 136 33.45 4.40 -23.02
C PHE A 136 34.59 3.65 -22.35
N PRO A 137 35.72 3.41 -23.06
CA PRO A 137 37.01 3.42 -22.39
C PRO A 137 37.37 4.86 -22.01
N VAL A 138 38.48 5.01 -21.26
CA VAL A 138 39.20 6.27 -20.97
C VAL A 138 38.71 6.95 -19.68
N GLY A 139 39.47 7.00 -18.59
CA GLY A 139 40.92 7.24 -18.54
C GLY A 139 41.22 8.72 -18.75
N GLY A 140 40.76 9.60 -17.87
CA GLY A 140 41.17 11.01 -17.84
C GLY A 140 40.11 11.97 -18.36
N ILE A 141 39.35 12.54 -17.43
CA ILE A 141 38.78 13.88 -17.58
C ILE A 141 39.05 14.58 -16.25
N GLU A 142 39.90 15.59 -16.28
CA GLU A 142 40.15 16.47 -15.14
C GLU A 142 38.84 17.17 -14.77
N PHE A 143 38.39 16.99 -13.53
CA PHE A 143 37.32 17.79 -12.96
C PHE A 143 37.89 19.16 -12.58
N PRO A 144 37.40 20.28 -13.16
CA PRO A 144 37.70 21.58 -12.61
C PRO A 144 37.04 21.70 -11.24
N ASN A 145 37.91 21.81 -10.24
CA ASN A 145 37.72 22.19 -8.85
C ASN A 145 36.33 22.78 -8.52
N GLN A 146 35.43 21.94 -8.01
CA GLN A 146 34.36 22.38 -7.13
C GLN A 146 34.68 21.92 -5.72
N SER A 147 35.46 22.77 -5.07
CA SER A 147 35.57 22.86 -3.63
C SER A 147 34.19 23.01 -2.98
N GLN A 148 33.98 22.19 -1.94
CA GLN A 148 33.02 22.36 -0.85
C GLN A 148 31.58 21.87 -1.08
N GLN A 149 31.41 20.56 -0.94
CA GLN A 149 30.39 19.98 -0.05
C GLN A 149 31.01 18.75 0.65
N LYS A 150 31.61 19.02 1.82
CA LYS A 150 31.93 17.99 2.81
C LYS A 150 30.62 17.66 3.52
N ASP A 151 29.99 16.57 3.14
CA ASP A 151 29.05 15.88 4.01
C ASP A 151 29.78 14.70 4.68
N ASP A 152 29.92 14.82 5.99
CA ASP A 152 30.54 13.87 6.91
C ASP A 152 29.77 12.54 6.96
N SER A 153 30.01 11.64 6.00
CA SER A 153 29.60 10.22 6.11
C SER A 153 30.63 9.27 5.46
N ALA A 154 31.91 9.52 5.73
CA ALA A 154 32.98 8.59 5.42
C ALA A 154 33.04 7.45 6.45
N LYS A 155 32.28 6.36 6.23
CA LYS A 155 32.73 4.98 6.59
C LYS A 155 31.83 3.81 6.12
N GLN A 156 31.19 3.87 4.96
CA GLN A 156 30.54 2.67 4.42
C GLN A 156 31.40 2.01 3.32
N PRO A 157 31.85 0.76 3.51
CA PRO A 157 32.67 0.05 2.52
C PRO A 157 31.85 -0.26 1.26
N SER A 158 32.51 -0.17 0.11
CA SER A 158 31.89 -0.41 -1.20
C SER A 158 31.43 -1.87 -1.34
N PRO A 159 30.24 -2.13 -1.93
CA PRO A 159 29.75 -3.48 -2.20
C PRO A 159 30.71 -4.28 -3.09
N ASP A 160 30.94 -5.55 -2.76
CA ASP A 160 31.87 -6.44 -3.45
C ASP A 160 31.12 -7.54 -4.23
N ALA A 161 31.46 -7.71 -5.51
CA ALA A 161 30.86 -8.73 -6.38
C ALA A 161 31.07 -10.16 -5.86
N SER A 162 32.21 -10.43 -5.20
CA SER A 162 32.50 -11.75 -4.62
C SER A 162 31.70 -12.01 -3.33
N CYS A 163 31.07 -10.98 -2.77
CA CYS A 163 30.12 -11.08 -1.66
C CYS A 163 28.68 -10.85 -2.14
N SER A 164 28.37 -11.28 -3.38
CA SER A 164 27.06 -11.16 -4.01
C SER A 164 26.52 -9.72 -4.10
N PHE A 165 27.40 -8.72 -4.05
CA PHE A 165 27.10 -7.29 -3.86
C PHE A 165 26.30 -6.95 -2.59
N ASN A 166 26.10 -7.94 -1.71
CA ASN A 166 25.33 -7.84 -0.47
C ASN A 166 26.25 -7.79 0.76
N GLY A 167 27.52 -7.47 0.56
CA GLY A 167 28.53 -7.32 1.59
C GLY A 167 29.83 -6.76 1.02
N TYR A 168 30.85 -6.72 1.86
CA TYR A 168 32.21 -6.28 1.51
C TYR A 168 33.23 -7.27 2.07
N ARG A 169 34.42 -7.35 1.46
CA ARG A 169 35.51 -8.16 1.99
C ARG A 169 36.21 -7.47 3.14
N ASP A 170 36.49 -8.23 4.20
CA ASP A 170 37.41 -7.79 5.25
C ASP A 170 38.88 -7.99 4.85
N SER A 171 39.80 -7.58 5.74
CA SER A 171 41.24 -7.68 5.53
C SER A 171 41.75 -9.12 5.35
N ASN A 172 40.95 -10.13 5.73
CA ASN A 172 41.29 -11.54 5.61
C ASN A 172 40.65 -12.18 4.37
N GLY A 173 39.94 -11.41 3.54
CA GLY A 173 39.27 -11.89 2.33
C GLY A 173 37.90 -12.53 2.58
N ASN A 174 37.38 -12.51 3.81
CA ASN A 174 36.06 -13.04 4.13
C ASN A 174 34.97 -11.98 3.90
N CYS A 175 33.78 -12.41 3.49
CA CYS A 175 32.67 -11.52 3.29
C CYS A 175 32.01 -11.11 4.62
N ARG A 176 31.89 -9.80 4.83
CA ARG A 176 31.06 -9.19 5.86
C ARG A 176 29.77 -8.70 5.21
N CYS A 177 28.68 -9.36 5.53
CA CYS A 177 27.39 -9.09 4.93
C CYS A 177 26.76 -7.79 5.44
N PHE A 178 26.11 -7.07 4.54
CA PHE A 178 25.24 -5.96 4.90
C PHE A 178 24.03 -6.48 5.68
N ARG A 179 23.39 -5.58 6.44
CA ARG A 179 22.27 -5.95 7.32
C ARG A 179 21.17 -6.61 6.51
N GLY A 180 20.80 -7.83 6.89
CA GLY A 180 19.78 -8.60 6.18
C GLY A 180 20.32 -9.65 5.23
N PHE A 181 21.64 -9.87 5.17
CA PHE A 181 22.23 -10.97 4.41
C PHE A 181 23.11 -11.85 5.28
N GLU A 182 23.14 -13.14 4.97
CA GLU A 182 23.93 -14.14 5.68
C GLU A 182 24.56 -15.15 4.71
N GLY A 183 25.45 -16.00 5.24
CA GLY A 183 26.20 -16.97 4.44
C GLY A 183 27.64 -16.51 4.13
N PRO A 184 28.53 -17.45 3.75
CA PRO A 184 29.96 -17.19 3.54
C PRO A 184 30.27 -16.15 2.45
N ILE A 185 29.34 -15.92 1.52
CA ILE A 185 29.47 -14.89 0.48
C ILE A 185 28.22 -13.99 0.42
N CYS A 186 27.46 -13.91 1.51
CA CYS A 186 26.25 -13.09 1.63
C CYS A 186 25.17 -13.43 0.61
N GLU A 187 25.09 -14.70 0.24
CA GLU A 187 24.19 -15.23 -0.78
C GLU A 187 22.76 -15.49 -0.29
N LYS A 188 22.51 -15.39 1.02
CA LYS A 188 21.20 -15.64 1.62
C LYS A 188 20.58 -14.32 2.10
N ASP A 189 19.34 -14.09 1.68
CA ASP A 189 18.52 -12.96 2.10
C ASP A 189 17.78 -13.30 3.40
N ALA A 190 18.18 -12.65 4.48
CA ALA A 190 17.61 -12.72 5.81
C ALA A 190 16.62 -11.56 6.09
N THR A 191 15.98 -10.98 5.07
CA THR A 191 15.00 -9.88 5.22
C THR A 191 13.55 -10.27 4.92
N CYS A 192 13.28 -11.28 4.08
CA CYS A 192 11.92 -11.74 3.79
C CYS A 192 11.60 -13.13 4.37
N ALA A 193 12.40 -14.17 4.09
CA ALA A 193 12.16 -15.52 4.61
C ALA A 193 12.29 -15.63 6.15
N SER A 194 13.05 -14.74 6.79
CA SER A 194 13.25 -14.72 8.25
C SER A 194 12.21 -13.88 9.00
N ARG A 195 11.51 -12.97 8.31
CA ARG A 195 10.54 -12.02 8.89
C ARG A 195 9.11 -12.32 8.48
N CYS A 196 8.89 -13.04 7.40
CA CYS A 196 7.59 -13.52 6.96
C CYS A 196 7.11 -14.62 7.91
N VAL A 197 6.31 -14.25 8.92
CA VAL A 197 5.93 -15.16 10.02
C VAL A 197 4.83 -16.13 9.59
N HIS A 198 3.78 -15.58 8.96
CA HIS A 198 2.59 -16.32 8.52
C HIS A 198 2.27 -16.00 7.05
N GLY A 199 3.18 -16.37 6.16
CA GLY A 199 3.03 -16.14 4.74
C GLY A 199 4.10 -16.80 3.90
N VAL A 200 4.00 -16.62 2.58
CA VAL A 200 4.95 -17.13 1.60
C VAL A 200 5.74 -15.95 1.05
N CYS A 201 7.05 -15.97 1.27
CA CYS A 201 7.97 -15.01 0.67
C CYS A 201 8.21 -15.36 -0.80
N THR A 202 7.87 -14.46 -1.72
CA THR A 202 8.27 -14.54 -3.13
C THR A 202 9.46 -13.63 -3.35
N GLY A 203 10.57 -14.23 -3.76
CA GLY A 203 11.89 -13.60 -3.77
C GLY A 203 13.01 -14.58 -3.42
N ASP A 204 12.65 -15.74 -2.84
CA ASP A 204 13.58 -16.86 -2.68
C ASP A 204 13.72 -17.59 -4.03
N ARG A 205 14.85 -17.39 -4.72
CA ARG A 205 15.19 -18.06 -5.99
C ARG A 205 15.43 -19.58 -5.85
N ARG A 206 14.68 -20.29 -5.00
CA ARG A 206 14.83 -21.73 -4.82
C ARG A 206 13.60 -22.59 -5.09
N LYS A 207 12.45 -22.04 -5.50
CA LYS A 207 11.31 -22.88 -5.92
C LYS A 207 10.44 -22.27 -7.02
N LEU A 208 10.96 -22.26 -8.25
CA LEU A 208 10.12 -22.45 -9.46
C LEU A 208 10.85 -23.29 -10.54
N LEU A 209 11.82 -24.10 -10.14
CA LEU A 209 12.41 -25.14 -11.00
C LEU A 209 12.11 -26.52 -10.41
N SER A 210 10.84 -26.95 -10.49
CA SER A 210 10.47 -28.37 -10.60
C SER A 210 8.94 -28.55 -10.66
N GLY A 211 8.39 -28.77 -11.85
CA GLY A 211 7.23 -29.66 -12.02
C GLY A 211 5.84 -29.09 -12.30
N GLY A 212 5.69 -28.10 -13.19
CA GLY A 212 4.39 -27.75 -13.80
C GLY A 212 4.42 -27.95 -15.32
N PRO A 213 3.32 -28.40 -15.97
CA PRO A 213 3.35 -28.82 -17.38
C PRO A 213 3.60 -27.66 -18.35
N ASP A 214 4.32 -27.96 -19.42
CA ASP A 214 4.76 -27.04 -20.48
C ASP A 214 3.60 -26.26 -21.12
N LEU A 215 3.76 -24.93 -21.19
CA LEU A 215 3.03 -24.06 -22.10
C LEU A 215 4.04 -23.51 -23.12
N PRO A 216 3.87 -23.74 -24.43
CA PRO A 216 4.85 -23.32 -25.42
C PRO A 216 4.69 -21.82 -25.76
N ASP A 217 5.83 -21.20 -26.04
CA ASP A 217 6.04 -19.84 -26.52
C ASP A 217 5.74 -18.71 -25.52
N LEU A 218 6.76 -18.35 -24.73
CA LEU A 218 7.19 -16.97 -24.44
C LEU A 218 8.30 -17.00 -23.36
N LEU A 219 9.56 -16.81 -23.79
CA LEU A 219 10.67 -16.09 -23.13
C LEU A 219 12.05 -16.71 -23.48
N PRO A 220 13.05 -15.91 -23.90
CA PRO A 220 14.43 -16.37 -23.99
C PRO A 220 15.08 -16.48 -22.60
N ILE A 221 15.97 -17.45 -22.51
CA ILE A 221 16.73 -17.87 -21.32
C ILE A 221 17.61 -16.71 -20.82
N GLY A 222 17.36 -16.19 -19.61
CA GLY A 222 18.37 -15.40 -18.88
C GLY A 222 17.94 -14.13 -18.15
N THR A 223 16.65 -13.77 -18.05
CA THR A 223 16.24 -12.60 -17.24
C THR A 223 16.21 -12.94 -15.75
N ALA A 224 17.28 -12.57 -15.06
CA ALA A 224 17.34 -12.52 -13.61
C ALA A 224 16.47 -11.36 -13.10
N LEU A 225 15.14 -11.56 -13.03
CA LEU A 225 14.21 -10.66 -12.33
C LEU A 225 14.71 -10.46 -10.89
N ILE A 226 15.09 -9.23 -10.53
CA ILE A 226 15.28 -8.83 -9.13
C ILE A 226 13.88 -8.45 -8.65
N ASP A 227 13.13 -9.46 -8.24
CA ASP A 227 11.84 -9.28 -7.56
C ASP A 227 12.14 -8.71 -6.16
N PRO A 228 11.60 -7.55 -5.76
CA PRO A 228 11.66 -7.15 -4.36
C PRO A 228 10.98 -8.25 -3.54
N ALA A 229 11.67 -8.79 -2.54
CA ALA A 229 11.14 -9.91 -1.77
C ALA A 229 9.84 -9.49 -1.03
N ILE A 230 8.70 -10.00 -1.47
CA ILE A 230 7.36 -9.68 -0.93
C ILE A 230 6.86 -10.88 -0.12
N CYS A 231 6.36 -10.64 1.09
CA CYS A 231 5.71 -11.66 1.93
C CYS A 231 4.20 -11.65 1.68
N TYR A 232 3.69 -12.67 1.01
CA TYR A 232 2.25 -12.87 0.79
C TYR A 232 1.63 -13.59 1.99
N CYS A 233 0.73 -12.92 2.70
CA CYS A 233 0.18 -13.45 3.96
C CYS A 233 -0.81 -14.60 3.76
N ASP A 234 -0.76 -15.56 4.68
CA ASP A 234 -1.78 -16.59 4.85
C ASP A 234 -3.11 -15.97 5.33
N ASP A 235 -4.23 -16.65 5.08
CA ASP A 235 -5.57 -16.20 5.47
C ASP A 235 -5.67 -15.91 6.98
N GLY A 236 -5.89 -14.65 7.33
CA GLY A 236 -5.94 -14.16 8.72
C GLY A 236 -4.68 -13.44 9.21
N TRP A 237 -3.76 -13.11 8.32
CA TRP A 237 -2.58 -12.30 8.63
C TRP A 237 -2.42 -11.13 7.65
N ARG A 238 -1.87 -10.02 8.14
CA ARG A 238 -1.58 -8.82 7.35
C ARG A 238 -0.29 -8.15 7.81
N GLY A 239 0.12 -7.11 7.09
CA GLY A 239 1.36 -6.37 7.35
C GLY A 239 2.51 -6.86 6.48
N ILE A 240 3.57 -6.04 6.36
CA ILE A 240 4.71 -6.29 5.46
C ILE A 240 5.47 -7.59 5.79
N ASN A 241 5.31 -8.10 7.01
CA ASN A 241 5.92 -9.32 7.52
C ASN A 241 4.89 -10.42 7.88
N CYS A 242 3.59 -10.20 7.61
CA CYS A 242 2.50 -11.09 8.03
C CYS A 242 2.53 -11.45 9.52
N ASP A 243 2.83 -10.45 10.36
CA ASP A 243 2.95 -10.52 11.81
C ASP A 243 1.76 -9.89 12.54
N VAL A 244 0.85 -9.24 11.80
CA VAL A 244 -0.38 -8.67 12.36
C VAL A 244 -1.55 -9.61 12.11
N PRO A 245 -2.16 -10.21 13.15
CA PRO A 245 -3.35 -11.02 12.96
C PRO A 245 -4.49 -10.13 12.46
N THR A 246 -5.26 -10.64 11.51
CA THR A 246 -6.49 -10.03 11.06
C THR A 246 -7.63 -11.05 11.12
N CYS A 247 -8.86 -10.56 11.17
CA CYS A 247 -10.01 -11.44 11.17
C CYS A 247 -10.11 -12.20 9.85
N ASN A 248 -10.19 -13.52 9.93
CA ASN A 248 -10.45 -14.39 8.77
C ASN A 248 -11.81 -15.07 8.86
N SER A 249 -12.11 -15.84 7.82
CA SER A 249 -13.32 -16.65 7.71
C SER A 249 -13.54 -17.56 8.94
N LYS A 250 -12.47 -18.10 9.54
CA LYS A 250 -12.51 -19.00 10.72
C LYS A 250 -12.81 -18.25 12.02
N CYS A 251 -12.34 -17.01 12.13
CA CYS A 251 -12.70 -16.10 13.22
C CYS A 251 -14.21 -15.86 13.27
N LEU A 252 -14.82 -15.63 12.11
CA LEU A 252 -16.27 -15.37 11.99
C LEU A 252 -17.14 -16.59 12.32
N LEU A 253 -16.56 -17.80 12.31
CA LEU A 253 -17.25 -19.04 12.69
C LEU A 253 -17.33 -19.24 14.21
N ASN A 254 -16.23 -18.96 14.94
CA ASN A 254 -16.11 -19.28 16.37
C ASN A 254 -15.71 -18.08 17.25
N GLY A 255 -15.88 -16.87 16.76
CA GLY A 255 -15.54 -15.63 17.45
C GLY A 255 -16.21 -14.40 16.83
N GLN A 256 -15.83 -13.23 17.32
CA GLN A 256 -16.28 -11.93 16.82
C GLN A 256 -15.05 -11.10 16.45
N CYS A 257 -15.09 -10.49 15.25
CA CYS A 257 -14.06 -9.56 14.81
C CYS A 257 -14.31 -8.18 15.40
N ILE A 258 -13.36 -7.66 16.18
CA ILE A 258 -13.43 -6.31 16.75
C ILE A 258 -12.09 -5.62 16.47
N ASN A 259 -12.09 -4.57 15.65
CA ASN A 259 -10.89 -3.79 15.28
C ASN A 259 -9.71 -4.69 14.85
N ASP A 260 -9.92 -5.52 13.82
CA ASP A 260 -8.98 -6.53 13.29
C ASP A 260 -8.51 -7.61 14.29
N THR A 261 -9.03 -7.61 15.51
CA THR A 261 -8.70 -8.60 16.53
C THR A 261 -9.83 -9.61 16.66
N CYS A 262 -9.50 -10.89 16.56
CA CYS A 262 -10.49 -11.94 16.75
C CYS A 262 -10.70 -12.26 18.24
N VAL A 263 -11.93 -12.05 18.74
CA VAL A 263 -12.32 -12.38 20.11
C VAL A 263 -13.08 -13.71 20.11
N CYS A 264 -12.54 -14.73 20.76
CA CYS A 264 -13.11 -16.08 20.69
C CYS A 264 -14.34 -16.29 21.57
N ASN A 265 -15.30 -17.05 21.04
CA ASN A 265 -16.44 -17.54 21.81
C ASN A 265 -15.97 -18.54 22.88
N ARG A 266 -16.74 -18.68 23.96
CA ARG A 266 -16.43 -19.66 25.03
C ARG A 266 -16.22 -21.06 24.46
N GLY A 267 -15.14 -21.70 24.85
CA GLY A 267 -14.77 -23.02 24.31
C GLY A 267 -13.73 -22.96 23.18
N TRP A 268 -13.35 -21.78 22.71
CA TRP A 268 -12.41 -21.58 21.61
C TRP A 268 -11.24 -20.66 21.97
N SER A 269 -10.10 -20.87 21.31
CA SER A 269 -8.84 -20.16 21.52
C SER A 269 -8.02 -20.12 20.22
N GLY A 270 -6.91 -19.39 20.25
CA GLY A 270 -6.05 -19.13 19.09
C GLY A 270 -6.42 -17.84 18.35
N ALA A 271 -5.49 -17.30 17.54
CA ALA A 271 -5.64 -16.01 16.85
C ALA A 271 -6.82 -15.93 15.88
N SER A 272 -7.33 -17.08 15.41
CA SER A 272 -8.53 -17.19 14.56
C SER A 272 -9.63 -18.04 15.19
N CYS A 273 -9.58 -18.28 16.52
CA CYS A 273 -10.57 -19.07 17.25
C CYS A 273 -10.81 -20.48 16.69
N ASN A 274 -9.77 -21.10 16.12
CA ASN A 274 -9.82 -22.42 15.51
C ASN A 274 -9.44 -23.55 16.46
N LEU A 275 -8.97 -23.24 17.68
CA LEU A 275 -8.57 -24.24 18.67
C LEU A 275 -9.67 -24.39 19.72
N LYS A 276 -10.36 -25.53 19.72
CA LYS A 276 -11.33 -25.87 20.76
C LYS A 276 -10.61 -26.30 22.03
N PHE A 277 -11.02 -25.79 23.20
CA PHE A 277 -10.48 -26.28 24.46
C PHE A 277 -10.70 -27.80 24.55
N PRO A 278 -9.68 -28.58 24.92
CA PRO A 278 -9.89 -29.99 25.21
C PRO A 278 -10.90 -30.06 26.36
N THR A 279 -12.03 -30.73 26.11
CA THR A 279 -12.92 -31.13 27.20
C THR A 279 -12.13 -32.08 28.08
N CYS A 280 -11.88 -31.71 29.34
CA CYS A 280 -11.40 -32.68 30.31
C CYS A 280 -12.38 -33.86 30.29
N ALA A 281 -11.91 -35.02 29.87
CA ALA A 281 -12.67 -36.25 29.98
C ALA A 281 -12.83 -36.53 31.48
N SER A 282 -14.06 -36.45 31.96
CA SER A 282 -14.50 -36.92 33.27
C SER A 282 -14.41 -38.43 33.38
#